data_AF-A0A9R1DEP4-F1
#
_entry.id   AF-A0A9R1DEP4-F1
#
_cell.length_a   1.000
_cell.length_b   1.000
_cell.length_c   1.000
_cell.angle_alpha   90.00
_cell.angle_beta   90.00
_cell.angle_gamma   90.00
#
_symmetry.space_group_name_H-M   'P 1'
#
loop_
_entity.id
_entity.type
_entity.pdbx_description
1 polymer ?
#
loop_
_entity_poly.entity_id
_entity_poly.type
_entity_poly.pdbx_seq_one_letter_code
_entity_poly.pdbx_strand_id
1 'polypeptide(L)'
;MEPDTVHRHCDVLNCSLNMCHLQAMIAHADGLVCRIPQDKKTWCMQGVQAAWRLGRWDLMDEYLPEADKSLVCSSSENSASFDIGLAKIFKAMMNTDQFMVAEKIAQSKQAMLVPLAAAGMDSYMCAYPYIVKLHMLCELEDFNSLRGDESFLDKTFSVDDPKFLKLTTDWDNRLRCTQSSMSAREPLLAFQRMFYNLSHMNSQVGNCWLQYAKLCCLAGHYEAAHRAILEADASGAPNVHMEKAKHLWNIRNFVSHVFSSHYFDPCRDLNHLIIPSHLQMLSIIHGSTRDLPTYQWLTVLSQLISRICHQNGEVVKTARQIITSVLQACPQQALWMMAAVSKSTVSARKDAATQILNSAKKGCRKGGNVALFNQFPSLIEHLIKLCFHPGQPKAKAINISTEFSSLKRMMPLGIILPVQQSLTVTLPSYDSRDCQGSRSILCTHLTRVLSVDDFFSHLRVKTG
;
A
#
# COMPACT_ATOMS: atom_id res chain seq x y z
N MET A 1 -20.06 -25.24 26.49
CA MET A 1 -19.92 -24.90 25.05
C MET A 1 -19.48 -26.16 24.32
N GLU A 2 -20.26 -26.63 23.35
CA GLU A 2 -20.13 -27.99 22.78
C GLU A 2 -18.88 -28.15 21.88
N PRO A 3 -18.11 -29.23 22.04
CA PRO A 3 -16.85 -29.46 21.33
C PRO A 3 -17.00 -29.89 19.86
N ASP A 4 -18.19 -30.35 19.44
CA ASP A 4 -18.37 -31.09 18.17
C ASP A 4 -19.00 -30.28 17.03
N THR A 5 -18.99 -28.94 17.10
CA THR A 5 -19.62 -28.12 16.05
C THR A 5 -18.72 -28.05 14.80
N VAL A 6 -19.30 -28.39 13.65
CA VAL A 6 -18.66 -28.37 12.31
C VAL A 6 -17.93 -27.06 12.06
N HIS A 7 -18.56 -25.94 12.39
CA HIS A 7 -17.98 -24.60 12.20
C HIS A 7 -16.63 -24.43 12.92
N ARG A 8 -16.46 -24.95 14.14
CA ARG A 8 -15.20 -24.83 14.89
C ARG A 8 -14.08 -25.64 14.25
N HIS A 9 -14.39 -26.85 13.79
CA HIS A 9 -13.41 -27.67 13.06
C HIS A 9 -13.01 -27.00 11.74
N CYS A 10 -13.97 -26.40 11.02
CA CYS A 10 -13.68 -25.61 9.84
C CYS A 10 -12.75 -24.43 10.15
N ASP A 11 -12.99 -23.69 11.22
CA ASP A 11 -12.15 -22.56 11.63
C ASP A 11 -10.72 -23.00 11.99
N VAL A 12 -10.57 -24.11 12.71
CA VAL A 12 -9.25 -24.69 13.02
C VAL A 12 -8.48 -25.10 11.76
N LEU A 13 -9.18 -25.72 10.79
CA LEU A 13 -8.60 -26.09 9.50
C LEU A 13 -8.23 -24.84 8.69
N ASN A 14 -9.05 -23.79 8.68
CA ASN A 14 -8.75 -22.51 8.02
C ASN A 14 -7.55 -21.80 8.67
N CYS A 15 -7.42 -21.82 9.99
CA CYS A 15 -6.25 -21.32 10.68
C CYS A 15 -4.99 -22.11 10.31
N SER A 16 -5.10 -23.43 10.22
CA SER A 16 -4.00 -24.32 9.82
C SER A 16 -3.56 -24.04 8.38
N LEU A 17 -4.51 -23.79 7.47
CA LEU A 17 -4.25 -23.40 6.09
C LEU A 17 -3.48 -22.06 6.01
N ASN A 18 -3.97 -21.02 6.68
CA ASN A 18 -3.37 -19.68 6.67
C ASN A 18 -1.94 -19.65 7.24
N MET A 19 -1.64 -20.56 8.18
CA MET A 19 -0.32 -20.73 8.81
C MET A 19 0.58 -21.72 8.04
N CYS A 20 0.14 -22.21 6.88
CA CYS A 20 0.80 -23.26 6.10
C CYS A 20 1.13 -24.54 6.89
N HIS A 21 0.34 -24.87 7.92
CA HIS A 21 0.45 -26.13 8.66
C HIS A 21 -0.29 -27.27 7.95
N LEU A 22 0.03 -27.46 6.67
CA LEU A 22 -0.76 -28.29 5.75
C LEU A 22 -0.76 -29.78 6.13
N GLN A 23 0.36 -30.30 6.65
CA GLN A 23 0.44 -31.69 7.13
C GLN A 23 -0.49 -31.94 8.32
N ALA A 24 -0.53 -31.01 9.27
CA ALA A 24 -1.44 -31.08 10.40
C ALA A 24 -2.91 -30.96 9.96
N MET A 25 -3.16 -30.14 8.93
CA MET A 25 -4.48 -29.99 8.33
C MET A 25 -4.99 -31.29 7.71
N ILE A 26 -4.13 -32.01 6.96
CA ILE A 26 -4.47 -33.33 6.39
C ILE A 26 -4.80 -34.33 7.52
N ALA A 27 -3.90 -34.49 8.49
CA ALA A 27 -4.10 -35.44 9.58
C ALA A 27 -5.39 -35.14 10.39
N HIS A 28 -5.72 -33.86 10.56
CA HIS A 28 -6.96 -33.45 11.21
C HIS A 28 -8.19 -33.74 10.32
N ALA A 29 -8.12 -33.46 9.02
CA ALA A 29 -9.18 -33.76 8.06
C ALA A 29 -9.49 -35.27 8.01
N ASP A 30 -8.47 -36.12 7.94
CA ASP A 30 -8.63 -37.59 7.96
C ASP A 30 -9.29 -38.07 9.26
N GLY A 31 -8.84 -37.54 10.39
CA GLY A 31 -9.45 -37.84 11.69
C GLY A 31 -10.94 -37.45 11.75
N LEU A 32 -11.31 -36.32 11.14
CA LEU A 32 -12.70 -35.85 11.08
C LEU A 32 -13.55 -36.67 10.13
N VAL A 33 -13.00 -37.10 8.98
CA VAL A 33 -13.68 -38.02 8.06
C VAL A 33 -14.07 -39.32 8.76
N CYS A 34 -13.21 -39.86 9.62
CA CYS A 34 -13.51 -41.07 10.39
C CYS A 34 -14.50 -40.83 11.55
N ARG A 35 -14.40 -39.69 12.26
CA ARG A 35 -15.17 -39.42 13.48
C ARG A 35 -16.55 -38.80 13.22
N ILE A 36 -16.65 -37.93 12.22
CA ILE A 36 -17.87 -37.17 11.89
C ILE A 36 -18.16 -37.36 10.38
N PRO A 37 -18.59 -38.56 9.97
CA PRO A 37 -18.83 -38.87 8.56
C PRO A 37 -20.00 -38.10 7.93
N GLN A 38 -20.85 -37.47 8.76
CA GLN A 38 -21.99 -36.67 8.28
C GLN A 38 -21.54 -35.46 7.45
N ASP A 39 -20.42 -34.83 7.83
CA ASP A 39 -19.84 -33.66 7.16
C ASP A 39 -18.64 -34.01 6.30
N LYS A 40 -18.52 -35.28 5.89
CA LYS A 40 -17.38 -35.80 5.13
C LYS A 40 -17.07 -34.97 3.88
N LYS A 41 -18.10 -34.47 3.18
CA LYS A 41 -17.94 -33.56 2.04
C LYS A 41 -17.08 -32.35 2.44
N THR A 42 -17.46 -31.62 3.49
CA THR A 42 -16.76 -30.42 3.97
C THR A 42 -15.30 -30.71 4.33
N TRP A 43 -15.05 -31.83 5.01
CA TRP A 43 -13.70 -32.24 5.39
C TRP A 43 -12.84 -32.58 4.16
N CYS A 44 -13.39 -33.30 3.18
CA CYS A 44 -12.70 -33.59 1.94
C CYS A 44 -12.45 -32.31 1.12
N MET A 45 -13.39 -31.36 1.08
CA MET A 45 -13.19 -30.07 0.41
C MET A 45 -12.01 -29.28 1.02
N GLN A 46 -11.84 -29.30 2.35
CA GLN A 46 -10.70 -28.68 3.01
C GLN A 46 -9.42 -29.52 2.84
N GLY A 47 -9.52 -30.85 2.86
CA GLY A 47 -8.40 -31.77 2.57
C GLY A 47 -7.78 -31.54 1.19
N VAL A 48 -8.62 -31.32 0.16
CA VAL A 48 -8.16 -30.95 -1.19
C VAL A 48 -7.27 -29.70 -1.16
N GLN A 49 -7.62 -28.68 -0.38
CA GLN A 49 -6.85 -27.42 -0.28
C GLN A 49 -5.42 -27.66 0.21
N ALA A 50 -5.26 -28.57 1.17
CA ALA A 50 -3.94 -28.92 1.71
C ALA A 50 -3.17 -29.85 0.76
N ALA A 51 -3.86 -30.82 0.16
CA ALA A 51 -3.26 -31.83 -0.71
C ALA A 51 -2.56 -31.22 -1.94
N TRP A 52 -3.24 -30.31 -2.65
CA TRP A 52 -2.64 -29.67 -3.83
C TRP A 52 -1.47 -28.74 -3.45
N ARG A 53 -1.56 -28.01 -2.33
CA ARG A 53 -0.48 -27.12 -1.83
C ARG A 53 0.77 -27.91 -1.42
N LEU A 54 0.60 -29.15 -0.98
CA LEU A 54 1.68 -30.08 -0.64
C LEU A 54 2.20 -30.89 -1.84
N GLY A 55 1.54 -30.81 -3.00
CA GLY A 55 1.84 -31.67 -4.16
C GLY A 55 1.58 -33.15 -3.87
N ARG A 56 0.70 -33.49 -2.93
CA ARG A 56 0.28 -34.87 -2.62
C ARG A 56 -0.92 -35.25 -3.48
N TRP A 57 -0.64 -35.55 -4.74
CA TRP A 57 -1.67 -35.82 -5.76
C TRP A 57 -2.50 -37.07 -5.45
N ASP A 58 -1.90 -38.09 -4.85
CA ASP A 58 -2.60 -39.32 -4.45
C ASP A 58 -3.74 -39.02 -3.45
N LEU A 59 -3.46 -38.21 -2.43
CA LEU A 59 -4.46 -37.79 -1.44
C LEU A 59 -5.51 -36.86 -2.05
N MET A 60 -5.11 -36.02 -3.02
CA MET A 60 -6.06 -35.18 -3.75
C MET A 60 -7.07 -36.04 -4.51
N ASP A 61 -6.62 -37.10 -5.18
CA ASP A 61 -7.48 -38.03 -5.91
C ASP A 61 -8.42 -38.84 -4.99
N GLU A 62 -8.02 -39.10 -3.74
CA GLU A 62 -8.88 -39.72 -2.73
C GLU A 62 -10.00 -38.78 -2.25
N TYR A 63 -9.68 -37.51 -1.99
CA TYR A 63 -10.67 -36.54 -1.50
C TYR A 63 -11.62 -36.02 -2.58
N LEU A 64 -11.15 -35.90 -3.82
CA LEU A 64 -11.87 -35.20 -4.90
C LEU A 64 -13.27 -35.81 -5.21
N PRO A 65 -13.46 -37.14 -5.30
CA PRO A 65 -14.77 -37.74 -5.57
C PRO A 65 -15.82 -37.40 -4.51
N GLU A 66 -15.40 -37.31 -3.26
CA GLU A 66 -16.29 -37.02 -2.14
C GLU A 66 -16.58 -35.53 -2.00
N ALA A 67 -15.57 -34.70 -2.28
CA ALA A 67 -15.68 -33.25 -2.30
C ALA A 67 -16.58 -32.74 -3.45
N ASP A 68 -16.61 -33.45 -4.59
CA ASP A 68 -17.39 -33.07 -5.78
C ASP A 68 -18.85 -33.55 -5.76
N LYS A 69 -19.30 -34.21 -4.68
CA LYS A 69 -20.70 -34.58 -4.53
C LYS A 69 -21.58 -33.32 -4.50
N SER A 70 -22.34 -33.12 -5.58
CA SER A 70 -23.24 -31.99 -5.75
C SER A 70 -24.36 -32.01 -4.71
N LEU A 71 -24.26 -31.11 -3.74
CA LEU A 71 -25.35 -30.76 -2.84
C LEU A 71 -25.35 -29.25 -2.65
N VAL A 72 -26.56 -28.70 -2.78
CA VAL A 72 -26.92 -27.28 -2.86
C VAL A 72 -26.63 -26.53 -1.55
N CYS A 73 -26.03 -25.34 -1.69
CA CYS A 73 -25.97 -24.21 -0.75
C CYS A 73 -25.37 -24.38 0.66
N SER A 74 -24.25 -23.69 0.89
CA SER A 74 -24.15 -22.68 1.96
C SER A 74 -23.20 -21.54 1.54
N SER A 75 -23.53 -20.30 1.90
CA SER A 75 -22.80 -19.07 1.52
C SER A 75 -21.37 -18.96 2.09
N SER A 76 -20.91 -19.96 2.86
CA SER A 76 -19.56 -20.03 3.42
C SER A 76 -18.56 -20.82 2.56
N GLU A 77 -19.03 -21.51 1.51
CA GLU A 77 -18.25 -22.50 0.74
C GLU A 77 -17.43 -21.93 -0.44
N ASN A 78 -17.46 -20.60 -0.67
CA ASN A 78 -16.87 -19.99 -1.88
C ASN A 78 -15.33 -20.12 -1.98
N SER A 79 -14.61 -20.38 -0.88
CA SER A 79 -13.16 -20.64 -0.95
C SER A 79 -12.87 -22.07 -1.34
N ALA A 80 -13.46 -23.02 -0.62
CA ALA A 80 -13.23 -24.43 -0.84
C ALA A 80 -13.71 -24.90 -2.22
N SER A 81 -14.81 -24.35 -2.73
CA SER A 81 -15.30 -24.63 -4.07
C SER A 81 -14.33 -24.18 -5.17
N PHE A 82 -13.64 -23.05 -4.97
CA PHE A 82 -12.60 -22.58 -5.89
C PHE A 82 -11.39 -23.52 -5.90
N ASP A 83 -10.91 -23.95 -4.72
CA ASP A 83 -9.81 -24.92 -4.62
C ASP A 83 -10.16 -26.29 -5.24
N ILE A 84 -11.41 -26.73 -5.20
CA ILE A 84 -11.86 -27.92 -5.96
C ILE A 84 -11.76 -27.69 -7.48
N GLY A 85 -12.12 -26.49 -7.95
CA GLY A 85 -11.92 -26.07 -9.34
C GLY A 85 -10.45 -26.17 -9.75
N LEU A 86 -9.53 -25.68 -8.91
CA LEU A 86 -8.09 -25.82 -9.10
C LEU A 86 -7.65 -27.28 -9.16
N ALA A 87 -8.12 -28.13 -8.25
CA ALA A 87 -7.80 -29.55 -8.23
C ALA A 87 -8.23 -30.26 -9.53
N LYS A 88 -9.41 -29.92 -10.07
CA LYS A 88 -9.88 -30.44 -11.37
C LYS A 88 -9.00 -29.95 -12.53
N ILE A 89 -8.53 -28.70 -12.48
CA ILE A 89 -7.59 -28.17 -13.47
C ILE A 89 -6.27 -28.94 -13.39
N PHE A 90 -5.69 -29.13 -12.20
CA PHE A 90 -4.46 -29.89 -12.03
C PHE A 90 -4.58 -31.33 -12.53
N LYS A 91 -5.71 -31.99 -12.24
CA LYS A 91 -6.00 -33.34 -12.77
C LYS A 91 -6.06 -33.37 -14.30
N ALA A 92 -6.70 -32.38 -14.92
CA ALA A 92 -6.71 -32.26 -16.38
C ALA A 92 -5.30 -31.99 -16.93
N MET A 93 -4.48 -31.20 -16.22
CA MET A 93 -3.09 -30.96 -16.60
C MET A 93 -2.25 -32.24 -16.54
N MET A 94 -2.42 -33.06 -15.49
CA MET A 94 -1.73 -34.37 -15.38
C MET A 94 -2.10 -35.33 -16.51
N ASN A 95 -3.37 -35.33 -16.93
CA ASN A 95 -3.86 -36.14 -18.04
C ASN A 95 -3.47 -35.59 -19.42
N THR A 96 -2.68 -34.51 -19.49
CA THR A 96 -2.22 -33.85 -20.73
C THR A 96 -3.33 -33.35 -21.67
N ASP A 97 -4.56 -33.18 -21.16
CA ASP A 97 -5.69 -32.72 -21.95
C ASP A 97 -5.78 -31.19 -21.95
N GLN A 98 -5.14 -30.54 -22.92
CA GLN A 98 -5.13 -29.09 -23.03
C GLN A 98 -6.52 -28.46 -23.19
N PHE A 99 -7.41 -29.13 -23.92
CA PHE A 99 -8.76 -28.62 -24.14
C PHE A 99 -9.54 -28.61 -22.83
N MET A 100 -9.48 -29.71 -22.08
CA MET A 100 -10.09 -29.80 -20.75
C MET A 100 -9.47 -28.80 -19.77
N VAL A 101 -8.16 -28.56 -19.83
CA VAL A 101 -7.51 -27.52 -19.01
C VAL A 101 -8.09 -26.14 -19.31
N ALA A 102 -8.14 -25.74 -20.58
CA ALA A 102 -8.70 -24.46 -20.98
C ALA A 102 -10.19 -24.33 -20.60
N GLU A 103 -10.97 -25.40 -20.80
CA GLU A 103 -12.38 -25.45 -20.43
C GLU A 103 -12.58 -25.29 -18.92
N LYS A 104 -11.80 -26.01 -18.09
CA LYS A 104 -11.93 -25.96 -16.62
C LYS A 104 -11.47 -24.63 -16.04
N ILE A 105 -10.45 -24.00 -16.64
CA ILE A 105 -10.05 -22.63 -16.29
C ILE A 105 -11.18 -21.65 -16.63
N ALA A 106 -11.77 -21.74 -17.81
CA ALA A 106 -12.89 -20.89 -18.22
C ALA A 106 -14.11 -21.05 -17.31
N GLN A 107 -14.48 -22.30 -16.96
CA GLN A 107 -15.55 -22.60 -16.00
C GLN A 107 -15.26 -21.99 -14.62
N SER A 108 -14.02 -22.11 -14.13
CA SER A 108 -13.62 -21.53 -12.84
C SER A 108 -13.66 -20.01 -12.86
N LYS A 109 -13.25 -19.35 -13.95
CA LYS A 109 -13.39 -17.90 -14.13
C LYS A 109 -14.86 -17.47 -14.15
N GLN A 110 -15.70 -18.18 -14.91
CA GLN A 110 -17.13 -17.87 -15.02
C GLN A 110 -17.85 -17.98 -13.67
N ALA A 111 -17.53 -19.00 -12.87
CA ALA A 111 -18.09 -19.18 -11.54
C ALA A 111 -17.77 -18.02 -10.58
N MET A 112 -16.65 -17.31 -10.79
CA MET A 112 -16.23 -16.19 -9.95
C MET A 112 -16.86 -14.84 -10.35
N LEU A 113 -17.45 -14.71 -11.55
CA LEU A 113 -17.96 -13.43 -12.04
C LEU A 113 -19.10 -12.89 -11.19
N VAL A 114 -20.06 -13.73 -10.79
CA VAL A 114 -21.23 -13.29 -10.02
C VAL A 114 -20.84 -12.85 -8.59
N PRO A 115 -20.10 -13.66 -7.80
CA PRO A 115 -19.62 -13.22 -6.49
C PRO A 115 -18.72 -11.99 -6.54
N LEU A 116 -17.87 -11.87 -7.57
CA LEU A 116 -17.01 -10.70 -7.77
C LEU A 116 -17.83 -9.43 -8.06
N ALA A 117 -18.82 -9.52 -8.95
CA ALA A 117 -19.69 -8.38 -9.28
C ALA A 117 -20.48 -7.92 -8.05
N ALA A 118 -21.02 -8.85 -7.27
CA ALA A 118 -21.72 -8.55 -6.02
C ALA A 118 -20.79 -7.88 -5.00
N ALA A 119 -19.62 -8.47 -4.73
CA ALA A 119 -18.67 -7.93 -3.78
C ALA A 119 -18.07 -6.58 -4.24
N GLY A 120 -17.92 -6.38 -5.55
CA GLY A 120 -17.43 -5.14 -6.16
C GLY A 120 -18.42 -3.98 -6.07
N MET A 121 -19.73 -4.26 -5.99
CA MET A 121 -20.74 -3.24 -5.69
C MET A 121 -20.60 -2.71 -4.26
N ASP A 122 -20.17 -3.55 -3.32
CA ASP A 122 -19.99 -3.15 -1.92
C ASP A 122 -18.70 -2.36 -1.72
N SER A 123 -17.54 -2.97 -2.05
CA SER A 123 -16.25 -2.29 -1.96
C SER A 123 -15.13 -3.07 -2.64
N TYR A 124 -14.05 -2.37 -2.97
CA TYR A 124 -12.82 -3.02 -3.44
C TYR A 124 -12.27 -4.04 -2.44
N MET A 125 -12.36 -3.77 -1.13
CA MET A 125 -11.89 -4.69 -0.08
C MET A 125 -12.68 -6.00 -0.08
N CYS A 126 -14.00 -5.95 -0.29
CA CYS A 126 -14.85 -7.14 -0.42
C CYS A 126 -14.53 -7.92 -1.70
N ALA A 127 -14.24 -7.24 -2.80
CA ALA A 127 -13.87 -7.86 -4.07
C ALA A 127 -12.46 -8.48 -4.06
N TYR A 128 -11.58 -8.03 -3.16
CA TYR A 128 -10.16 -8.36 -3.17
C TYR A 128 -9.82 -9.86 -3.14
N PRO A 129 -10.46 -10.71 -2.31
CA PRO A 129 -10.19 -12.15 -2.31
C PRO A 129 -10.47 -12.82 -3.66
N TYR A 130 -11.49 -12.35 -4.39
CA TYR A 130 -11.82 -12.86 -5.73
C TYR A 130 -10.80 -12.39 -6.78
N ILE A 131 -10.28 -11.16 -6.63
CA ILE A 131 -9.20 -10.64 -7.46
C ILE A 131 -7.95 -11.53 -7.29
N VAL A 132 -7.58 -11.90 -6.06
CA VAL A 132 -6.43 -12.81 -5.80
C VAL A 132 -6.64 -14.18 -6.46
N LYS A 133 -7.85 -14.75 -6.35
CA LYS A 133 -8.20 -16.02 -7.03
C LYS A 133 -8.07 -15.93 -8.56
N LEU A 134 -8.51 -14.81 -9.15
CA LEU A 134 -8.33 -14.57 -10.59
C LEU A 134 -6.85 -14.46 -10.97
N HIS A 135 -6.01 -13.84 -10.13
CA HIS A 135 -4.56 -13.81 -10.36
C HIS A 135 -3.97 -15.23 -10.39
N MET A 136 -4.40 -16.13 -9.50
CA MET A 136 -4.00 -17.54 -9.54
C MET A 136 -4.41 -18.23 -10.84
N LEU A 137 -5.64 -18.00 -11.32
CA LEU A 137 -6.11 -18.55 -12.60
C LEU A 137 -5.32 -18.00 -13.80
N CYS A 138 -4.89 -16.73 -13.75
CA CYS A 138 -4.01 -16.18 -14.77
C CYS A 138 -2.61 -16.80 -14.71
N GLU A 139 -2.03 -17.01 -13.52
CA GLU A 139 -0.73 -17.70 -13.41
C GLU A 139 -0.81 -19.14 -13.92
N LEU A 140 -1.94 -19.84 -13.73
CA LEU A 140 -2.23 -21.13 -14.36
C LEU A 140 -2.20 -21.08 -15.88
N GLU A 141 -2.84 -20.10 -16.49
CA GLU A 141 -2.87 -19.95 -17.96
C GLU A 141 -1.50 -19.61 -18.52
N ASP A 142 -0.79 -18.69 -17.85
CA ASP A 142 0.56 -18.27 -18.22
C ASP A 142 1.50 -19.51 -18.21
N PHE A 143 1.41 -20.33 -17.16
CA PHE A 143 2.17 -21.58 -17.06
C PHE A 143 1.72 -22.63 -18.09
N ASN A 144 0.41 -22.84 -18.27
CA ASN A 144 -0.09 -23.82 -19.24
C ASN A 144 0.32 -23.47 -20.67
N SER A 145 0.36 -22.18 -21.01
CA SER A 145 0.85 -21.68 -22.30
C SER A 145 2.34 -21.93 -22.50
N LEU A 146 3.13 -21.87 -21.42
CA LEU A 146 4.56 -22.20 -21.45
C LEU A 146 4.81 -23.72 -21.53
N ARG A 147 3.92 -24.52 -20.93
CA ARG A 147 4.02 -25.99 -20.91
C ARG A 147 3.85 -26.61 -22.30
N GLY A 148 2.91 -26.14 -23.11
CA GLY A 148 2.60 -26.82 -24.38
C GLY A 148 2.11 -28.26 -24.16
N ASP A 149 2.47 -29.19 -25.04
CA ASP A 149 1.99 -30.60 -25.05
C ASP A 149 2.72 -31.53 -24.05
N GLU A 150 3.70 -31.01 -23.31
CA GLU A 150 4.53 -31.83 -22.42
C GLU A 150 3.81 -32.22 -21.11
N SER A 151 4.22 -33.35 -20.52
CA SER A 151 3.64 -33.86 -19.27
C SER A 151 3.82 -32.85 -18.14
N PHE A 152 2.78 -32.69 -17.32
CA PHE A 152 2.79 -31.74 -16.20
C PHE A 152 3.82 -32.10 -15.12
N LEU A 153 4.21 -33.38 -15.02
CA LEU A 153 5.06 -33.90 -13.94
C LEU A 153 6.54 -34.01 -14.32
N ASP A 154 6.91 -34.05 -15.61
CA ASP A 154 8.31 -34.27 -16.03
C ASP A 154 8.95 -33.05 -16.71
N LYS A 155 8.25 -31.92 -16.80
CA LYS A 155 8.77 -30.75 -17.51
C LYS A 155 9.86 -30.04 -16.69
N THR A 156 11.09 -30.20 -17.13
CA THR A 156 12.24 -29.45 -16.64
C THR A 156 12.39 -28.15 -17.42
N PHE A 157 12.54 -27.03 -16.71
CA PHE A 157 12.87 -25.74 -17.32
C PHE A 157 14.35 -25.44 -17.09
N SER A 158 15.05 -24.94 -18.11
CA SER A 158 16.35 -24.32 -17.91
C SER A 158 16.14 -22.94 -17.27
N VAL A 159 16.97 -22.62 -16.26
CA VAL A 159 16.95 -21.31 -15.58
C VAL A 159 17.18 -20.16 -16.58
N ASP A 160 17.88 -20.43 -17.67
CA ASP A 160 18.22 -19.44 -18.71
C ASP A 160 17.19 -19.35 -19.85
N ASP A 161 16.06 -20.08 -19.78
CA ASP A 161 15.02 -19.95 -20.80
C ASP A 161 14.38 -18.55 -20.74
N PRO A 162 14.48 -17.73 -21.81
CA PRO A 162 13.93 -16.38 -21.83
C PRO A 162 12.41 -16.36 -21.61
N LYS A 163 11.67 -17.41 -22.02
CA LYS A 163 10.23 -17.49 -21.79
C LYS A 163 9.90 -17.71 -20.32
N PHE A 164 10.67 -18.57 -19.66
CA PHE A 164 10.54 -18.82 -18.22
C PHE A 164 10.94 -17.59 -17.40
N LEU A 165 12.04 -16.92 -17.74
CA LEU A 165 12.47 -15.69 -17.06
C LEU A 165 11.43 -14.57 -17.18
N LYS A 166 10.79 -14.45 -18.35
CA LYS A 166 9.68 -13.52 -18.55
C LYS A 166 8.50 -13.88 -17.64
N LEU A 167 8.10 -15.15 -17.62
CA LEU A 167 7.02 -15.65 -16.77
C LEU A 167 7.27 -15.33 -15.28
N THR A 168 8.46 -15.64 -14.77
CA THR A 168 8.79 -15.38 -13.36
C THR A 168 8.84 -13.89 -13.05
N THR A 169 9.30 -13.06 -14.00
CA THR A 169 9.30 -11.60 -13.85
C THR A 169 7.89 -11.04 -13.80
N ASP A 170 6.99 -11.57 -14.64
CA ASP A 170 5.58 -11.17 -14.66
C ASP A 170 4.86 -11.57 -13.36
N TRP A 171 5.16 -12.76 -12.82
CA TRP A 171 4.66 -13.21 -11.52
C TRP A 171 5.18 -12.34 -10.36
N ASP A 172 6.47 -11.97 -10.37
CA ASP A 172 7.05 -11.05 -9.39
C ASP A 172 6.44 -9.65 -9.46
N ASN A 173 6.23 -9.13 -10.67
CA ASN A 173 5.54 -7.84 -10.91
C ASN A 173 4.12 -7.87 -10.34
N ARG A 174 3.40 -8.96 -10.62
CA ARG A 174 2.05 -9.20 -10.14
C ARG A 174 2.02 -9.24 -8.62
N LEU A 175 2.92 -10.00 -7.99
CA LEU A 175 3.02 -10.09 -6.53
C LEU A 175 3.36 -8.74 -5.88
N ARG A 176 4.22 -7.90 -6.50
CA ARG A 176 4.51 -6.53 -6.04
C ARG A 176 3.27 -5.64 -5.98
N CYS A 177 2.34 -5.82 -6.91
CA CYS A 177 1.08 -5.07 -6.97
C CYS A 177 0.01 -5.61 -6.00
N THR A 178 0.21 -6.77 -5.37
CA THR A 178 -0.72 -7.31 -4.38
C THR A 178 -0.49 -6.73 -2.99
N GLN A 179 -1.55 -6.66 -2.19
CA GLN A 179 -1.52 -6.27 -0.78
C GLN A 179 -0.57 -7.18 -0.01
N SER A 180 0.28 -6.61 0.84
CA SER A 180 1.23 -7.34 1.70
C SER A 180 0.53 -7.97 2.92
N SER A 181 -0.53 -8.75 2.68
CA SER A 181 -1.19 -9.55 3.70
C SER A 181 -0.91 -11.04 3.47
N MET A 182 -0.92 -11.83 4.56
CA MET A 182 -0.74 -13.28 4.45
C MET A 182 -1.88 -13.90 3.63
N SER A 183 -3.12 -13.49 3.87
CA SER A 183 -4.30 -14.03 3.17
C SER A 183 -4.30 -13.79 1.65
N ALA A 184 -3.64 -12.73 1.19
CA ALA A 184 -3.55 -12.41 -0.23
C ALA A 184 -2.36 -13.09 -0.91
N ARG A 185 -1.20 -13.09 -0.25
CA ARG A 185 0.07 -13.56 -0.86
C ARG A 185 0.36 -15.03 -0.61
N GLU A 186 -0.15 -15.63 0.47
CA GLU A 186 0.07 -17.06 0.73
C GLU A 186 -0.45 -17.94 -0.41
N PRO A 187 -1.68 -17.76 -0.94
CA PRO A 187 -2.18 -18.63 -1.99
C PRO A 187 -1.38 -18.54 -3.29
N LEU A 188 -0.92 -17.32 -3.64
CA LEU A 188 -0.06 -17.07 -4.80
C LEU A 188 1.32 -17.72 -4.61
N LEU A 189 1.94 -17.53 -3.45
CA LEU A 189 3.23 -18.15 -3.14
C LEU A 189 3.12 -19.68 -3.07
N ALA A 190 2.02 -20.23 -2.54
CA ALA A 190 1.77 -21.67 -2.51
C ALA A 190 1.65 -22.25 -3.90
N PHE A 191 0.92 -21.55 -4.76
CA PHE A 191 0.80 -21.87 -6.18
C PHE A 191 2.19 -21.87 -6.85
N GLN A 192 2.95 -20.78 -6.75
CA GLN A 192 4.30 -20.67 -7.31
C GLN A 192 5.25 -21.75 -6.78
N ARG A 193 5.23 -22.05 -5.47
CA ARG A 193 6.01 -23.16 -4.87
C ARG A 193 5.70 -24.48 -5.54
N MET A 194 4.42 -24.77 -5.77
CA MET A 194 3.99 -26.00 -6.43
C MET A 194 4.56 -26.08 -7.85
N PHE A 195 4.52 -25.01 -8.66
CA PHE A 195 5.13 -25.02 -10.01
C PHE A 195 6.64 -25.16 -9.97
N TYR A 196 7.32 -24.43 -9.09
CA TYR A 196 8.77 -24.51 -8.99
C TYR A 196 9.23 -25.89 -8.50
N ASN A 197 8.44 -26.54 -7.65
CA ASN A 197 8.72 -27.90 -7.21
C ASN A 197 8.58 -28.91 -8.37
N LEU A 198 7.54 -28.76 -9.19
CA LEU A 198 7.33 -29.60 -10.39
C LEU A 198 8.43 -29.41 -11.44
N SER A 199 8.99 -28.21 -11.55
CA SER A 199 10.11 -27.92 -12.46
C SER A 199 11.50 -28.18 -11.87
N HIS A 200 11.57 -28.78 -10.67
CA HIS A 200 12.81 -29.05 -9.93
C HIS A 200 13.66 -27.80 -9.60
N MET A 201 13.03 -26.62 -9.53
CA MET A 201 13.67 -25.34 -9.21
C MET A 201 13.66 -25.06 -7.71
N ASN A 202 14.36 -25.90 -6.94
CA ASN A 202 14.36 -25.84 -5.46
C ASN A 202 14.80 -24.47 -4.91
N SER A 203 15.73 -23.79 -5.57
CA SER A 203 16.15 -22.44 -5.17
C SER A 203 15.01 -21.42 -5.21
N GLN A 204 14.12 -21.52 -6.20
CA GLN A 204 12.94 -20.66 -6.32
C GLN A 204 11.83 -21.04 -5.33
N VAL A 205 11.65 -22.33 -5.08
CA VAL A 205 10.78 -22.83 -3.99
C VAL A 205 11.20 -22.19 -2.66
N GLY A 206 12.50 -22.24 -2.35
CA GLY A 206 13.03 -21.63 -1.13
C GLY A 206 12.89 -20.11 -1.10
N ASN A 207 13.03 -19.41 -2.23
CA ASN A 207 12.75 -17.97 -2.31
C ASN A 207 11.29 -17.64 -1.95
N CYS A 208 10.32 -18.42 -2.46
CA CYS A 208 8.91 -18.25 -2.10
C CYS A 208 8.67 -18.49 -0.59
N TRP A 209 9.35 -19.46 0.01
CA TRP A 209 9.32 -19.69 1.46
C TRP A 209 9.91 -18.53 2.25
N LEU A 210 11.03 -17.93 1.80
CA LEU A 210 11.59 -16.73 2.43
C LEU A 210 10.65 -15.53 2.33
N GLN A 211 9.94 -15.37 1.22
CA GLN A 211 8.92 -14.33 1.09
C GLN A 211 7.76 -14.56 2.06
N TYR A 212 7.31 -15.79 2.20
CA TYR A 212 6.28 -16.15 3.19
C TYR A 212 6.76 -15.91 4.63
N ALA A 213 8.00 -16.29 4.97
CA ALA A 213 8.60 -16.06 6.28
C ALA A 213 8.62 -14.56 6.66
N LYS A 214 8.92 -13.68 5.70
CA LYS A 214 8.85 -12.22 5.89
C LYS A 214 7.43 -11.75 6.19
N LEU A 215 6.43 -12.25 5.48
CA LEU A 215 5.03 -11.93 5.73
C LEU A 215 4.60 -12.39 7.13
N CYS A 216 4.99 -13.59 7.55
CA CYS A 216 4.72 -14.10 8.89
C CYS A 216 5.40 -13.25 9.97
N CYS A 217 6.65 -12.82 9.76
CA CYS A 217 7.33 -11.92 10.69
C CYS A 217 6.62 -10.57 10.83
N LEU A 218 6.14 -9.98 9.71
CA LEU A 218 5.37 -8.74 9.72
C LEU A 218 4.01 -8.90 10.42
N ALA A 219 3.41 -10.09 10.33
CA ALA A 219 2.17 -10.42 11.02
C ALA A 219 2.36 -10.84 12.50
N GLY A 220 3.60 -10.94 12.99
CA GLY A 220 3.91 -11.38 14.36
C GLY A 220 3.83 -12.90 14.58
N HIS A 221 3.69 -13.68 13.51
CA HIS A 221 3.61 -15.15 13.56
C HIS A 221 5.00 -15.79 13.45
N TYR A 222 5.81 -15.66 14.49
CA TYR A 222 7.21 -16.09 14.49
C TYR A 222 7.37 -17.61 14.29
N GLU A 223 6.49 -18.44 14.86
CA GLU A 223 6.56 -19.91 14.69
C GLU A 223 6.39 -20.33 13.23
N ALA A 224 5.39 -19.77 12.53
CA ALA A 224 5.18 -20.02 11.11
C ALA A 224 6.35 -19.48 10.27
N ALA A 225 6.89 -18.30 10.65
CA ALA A 225 8.08 -17.76 10.00
C ALA A 225 9.30 -18.68 10.16
N HIS A 226 9.49 -19.26 11.35
CA HIS A 226 10.59 -20.18 11.63
C HIS A 226 10.48 -21.44 10.77
N ARG A 227 9.30 -22.06 10.70
CA ARG A 227 9.04 -23.23 9.84
C ARG A 227 9.32 -22.90 8.37
N ALA A 228 8.83 -21.76 7.89
CA ALA A 228 9.08 -21.32 6.52
C ALA A 228 10.58 -21.11 6.23
N ILE A 229 11.37 -20.62 7.19
CA ILE A 229 12.83 -20.51 7.05
C ILE A 229 13.48 -21.90 6.97
N LEU A 230 13.01 -22.88 7.75
CA LEU A 230 13.52 -24.25 7.68
C LEU A 230 13.22 -24.90 6.33
N GLU A 231 12.01 -24.71 5.79
CA GLU A 231 11.64 -25.18 4.45
C GLU A 231 12.48 -24.51 3.35
N ALA A 232 12.79 -23.22 3.50
CA ALA A 232 13.68 -22.50 2.60
C ALA A 232 15.13 -23.03 2.65
N ASP A 233 15.62 -23.37 3.85
CA ASP A 233 16.94 -23.96 4.07
C ASP A 233 17.03 -25.35 3.42
N ALA A 234 16.01 -26.18 3.64
CA ALA A 234 15.89 -27.52 3.04
C ALA A 234 15.83 -27.46 1.49
N SER A 235 15.24 -26.40 0.94
CA SER A 235 15.17 -26.16 -0.50
C SER A 235 16.44 -25.50 -1.08
N GLY A 236 17.43 -25.16 -0.25
CA GLY A 236 18.70 -24.58 -0.68
C GLY A 236 18.61 -23.13 -1.15
N ALA A 237 17.70 -22.31 -0.59
CA ALA A 237 17.56 -20.92 -1.01
C ALA A 237 18.80 -20.06 -0.68
N PRO A 238 19.15 -19.11 -1.56
CA PRO A 238 20.16 -18.12 -1.24
C PRO A 238 19.64 -17.16 -0.15
N ASN A 239 20.54 -16.73 0.74
CA ASN A 239 20.25 -15.77 1.82
C ASN A 239 19.38 -16.25 2.99
N VAL A 240 19.14 -17.56 3.13
CA VAL A 240 18.42 -18.12 4.28
C VAL A 240 19.05 -17.69 5.60
N HIS A 241 20.39 -17.67 5.70
CA HIS A 241 21.11 -17.23 6.88
C HIS A 241 20.80 -15.77 7.27
N MET A 242 20.64 -14.88 6.29
CA MET A 242 20.30 -13.48 6.52
C MET A 242 18.90 -13.33 7.10
N GLU A 243 17.92 -14.04 6.55
CA GLU A 243 16.54 -14.01 7.05
C GLU A 243 16.43 -14.70 8.42
N LYS A 244 17.19 -15.78 8.65
CA LYS A 244 17.32 -16.41 9.98
C LYS A 244 17.86 -15.43 11.02
N ALA A 245 18.89 -14.64 10.68
CA ALA A 245 19.43 -13.61 11.56
C ALA A 245 18.40 -12.51 11.87
N LYS A 246 17.68 -12.01 10.87
CA LYS A 246 16.59 -11.02 11.05
C LYS A 246 15.47 -11.57 11.93
N HIS A 247 15.09 -12.82 11.72
CA HIS A 247 14.07 -13.49 12.52
C HIS A 247 14.46 -13.58 13.99
N LEU A 248 15.69 -14.05 14.30
CA LEU A 248 16.21 -14.08 15.66
C LEU A 248 16.31 -12.68 16.29
N TRP A 249 16.70 -11.68 15.52
CA TRP A 249 16.71 -10.27 15.95
C TRP A 249 15.30 -9.80 16.33
N ASN A 250 14.29 -10.11 15.52
CA ASN A 250 12.91 -9.74 15.80
C ASN A 250 12.36 -10.45 17.03
N ILE A 251 12.65 -11.74 17.23
CA ILE A 251 12.29 -12.46 18.46
C ILE A 251 12.98 -11.81 19.67
N ARG A 252 14.28 -11.52 19.58
CA ARG A 252 15.03 -10.88 20.67
C ARG A 252 14.49 -9.50 21.01
N ASN A 253 14.15 -8.67 20.01
CA ASN A 253 13.54 -7.36 20.26
C ASN A 253 12.14 -7.48 20.83
N PHE A 254 11.34 -8.47 20.41
CA PHE A 254 10.05 -8.74 21.04
C PHE A 254 10.22 -9.09 22.52
N VAL A 255 11.14 -9.99 22.84
CA VAL A 255 11.48 -10.34 24.23
C VAL A 255 12.02 -9.10 24.96
N SER A 256 12.89 -8.29 24.34
CA SER A 256 13.38 -7.04 24.93
C SER A 256 12.26 -6.02 25.15
N HIS A 257 11.27 -5.88 24.27
CA HIS A 257 10.15 -4.95 24.48
C HIS A 257 9.18 -5.44 25.56
N VAL A 258 9.04 -6.76 25.73
CA VAL A 258 8.22 -7.38 26.78
C VAL A 258 8.91 -7.33 28.15
N PHE A 259 10.25 -7.43 28.19
CA PHE A 259 11.03 -7.46 29.45
C PHE A 259 11.77 -6.16 29.77
N SER A 260 11.84 -5.19 28.86
CA SER A 260 12.54 -3.93 29.04
C SER A 260 11.60 -2.73 28.93
N SER A 261 10.92 -2.44 30.04
CA SER A 261 10.67 -1.05 30.45
C SER A 261 11.98 -0.29 30.74
N HIS A 262 13.16 -0.91 30.58
CA HIS A 262 14.47 -0.32 30.88
C HIS A 262 15.46 -0.55 29.72
N TYR A 263 15.80 0.55 29.05
CA TYR A 263 16.89 0.76 28.07
C TYR A 263 16.69 0.31 26.62
N PHE A 264 16.44 1.28 25.72
CA PHE A 264 17.48 1.95 24.92
C PHE A 264 16.82 3.10 24.12
N ASP A 265 16.91 4.33 24.63
CA ASP A 265 16.44 5.53 23.93
C ASP A 265 17.69 6.36 23.56
N PRO A 266 18.18 6.29 22.30
CA PRO A 266 19.43 6.95 21.92
C PRO A 266 19.36 8.49 21.97
N CYS A 267 18.18 9.06 22.25
CA CYS A 267 17.91 10.48 22.10
C CYS A 267 17.95 11.30 23.41
N ARG A 268 18.09 10.68 24.60
CA ARG A 268 17.97 11.43 25.87
C ARG A 268 19.25 12.05 26.42
N ASP A 269 20.44 11.58 26.04
CA ASP A 269 21.70 12.04 26.64
C ASP A 269 22.46 13.11 25.83
N LEU A 270 21.77 13.89 24.99
CA LEU A 270 22.38 14.93 24.18
C LEU A 270 22.15 16.37 24.67
N ASN A 271 21.77 16.57 25.93
CA ASN A 271 21.53 17.93 26.46
C ASN A 271 22.75 18.60 27.10
N HIS A 272 23.91 17.93 27.18
CA HIS A 272 25.09 18.45 27.89
C HIS A 272 26.27 18.94 26.99
N LEU A 273 26.09 19.04 25.67
CA LEU A 273 27.16 19.37 24.70
C LEU A 273 26.82 20.54 23.75
N ILE A 274 25.96 21.47 24.17
CA ILE A 274 25.17 22.35 23.29
C ILE A 274 25.97 23.44 22.55
N ILE A 275 27.21 23.77 22.94
CA ILE A 275 27.90 24.97 22.41
C ILE A 275 28.84 24.66 21.22
N PRO A 276 29.64 23.57 21.17
CA PRO A 276 30.42 23.21 19.99
C PRO A 276 29.59 22.57 18.85
N SER A 277 28.43 22.00 19.19
CA SER A 277 27.58 21.21 18.30
C SER A 277 26.68 22.03 17.38
N HIS A 278 26.33 23.27 17.76
CA HIS A 278 25.44 24.12 16.96
C HIS A 278 26.02 24.48 15.59
N LEU A 279 27.32 24.77 15.50
CA LEU A 279 27.97 25.07 14.22
C LEU A 279 28.08 23.84 13.30
N GLN A 280 28.36 22.67 13.89
CA GLN A 280 28.36 21.40 13.15
C GLN A 280 26.94 21.05 12.66
N MET A 281 25.93 21.24 13.51
CA MET A 281 24.53 21.01 13.14
C MET A 281 24.07 21.97 12.04
N LEU A 282 24.45 23.24 12.09
CA LEU A 282 24.17 24.19 11.01
C LEU A 282 24.87 23.81 9.70
N SER A 283 26.13 23.36 9.77
CA SER A 283 26.85 22.87 8.59
C SER A 283 26.14 21.67 7.95
N ILE A 284 25.63 20.74 8.76
CA ILE A 284 24.85 19.59 8.27
C ILE A 284 23.54 20.07 7.64
N ILE A 285 22.80 20.97 8.30
CA ILE A 285 21.53 21.51 7.76
C ILE A 285 21.77 22.26 6.44
N HIS A 286 22.86 23.03 6.32
CA HIS A 286 23.24 23.70 5.07
C HIS A 286 23.57 22.70 3.97
N GLY A 287 24.25 21.61 4.29
CA GLY A 287 24.46 20.48 3.37
C GLY A 287 23.14 19.85 2.92
N SER A 288 22.28 19.48 3.88
CA SER A 288 20.96 18.88 3.62
C SER A 288 20.03 19.79 2.82
N THR A 289 20.16 21.12 2.93
CA THR A 289 19.39 22.06 2.11
C THR A 289 19.73 21.96 0.62
N ARG A 290 20.94 21.48 0.27
CA ARG A 290 21.38 21.25 -1.10
C ARG A 290 21.04 19.84 -1.59
N ASP A 291 21.12 18.85 -0.69
CA ASP A 291 20.99 17.43 -1.05
C ASP A 291 19.53 16.95 -1.06
N LEU A 292 18.66 17.55 -0.23
CA LEU A 292 17.26 17.13 -0.12
C LEU A 292 16.37 17.81 -1.18
N PRO A 293 15.49 17.04 -1.85
CA PRO A 293 14.50 17.62 -2.75
C PRO A 293 13.56 18.62 -2.06
N THR A 294 13.27 19.73 -2.73
CA THR A 294 12.48 20.84 -2.17
C THR A 294 11.08 20.45 -1.70
N TYR A 295 10.45 19.42 -2.29
CA TYR A 295 9.12 18.95 -1.89
C TYR A 295 9.10 18.33 -0.49
N GLN A 296 10.22 17.75 -0.02
CA GLN A 296 10.28 17.16 1.32
C GLN A 296 10.21 18.24 2.39
N TRP A 297 10.82 19.40 2.13
CA TRP A 297 10.73 20.57 3.01
C TRP A 297 9.33 21.17 3.12
N LEU A 298 8.42 20.87 2.18
CA LEU A 298 7.02 21.29 2.27
C LEU A 298 6.30 20.63 3.46
N THR A 299 6.69 19.39 3.83
CA THR A 299 6.10 18.66 4.97
C THR A 299 6.33 19.34 6.31
N VAL A 300 7.47 20.06 6.45
CA VAL A 300 7.88 20.77 7.67
C VAL A 300 7.70 22.28 7.55
N LEU A 301 7.07 22.78 6.48
CA LEU A 301 6.97 24.20 6.19
C LEU A 301 6.27 24.99 7.32
N SER A 302 5.20 24.44 7.92
CA SER A 302 4.52 25.06 9.07
C SER A 302 5.46 25.26 10.26
N GLN A 303 6.28 24.26 10.55
CA GLN A 303 7.25 24.29 11.64
C GLN A 303 8.34 25.33 11.37
N LEU A 304 8.85 25.41 10.14
CA LEU A 304 9.83 26.42 9.73
C LEU A 304 9.26 27.84 9.82
N ILE A 305 8.02 28.04 9.36
CA ILE A 305 7.32 29.33 9.44
C ILE A 305 7.18 29.80 10.89
N SER A 306 6.96 28.89 11.84
CA SER A 306 6.88 29.23 13.27
C SER A 306 8.20 29.79 13.84
N ARG A 307 9.34 29.53 13.19
CA ARG A 307 10.69 29.88 13.66
C ARG A 307 11.32 31.08 12.96
N ILE A 308 10.58 31.81 12.12
CA ILE A 308 11.12 32.96 11.37
C ILE A 308 11.51 34.15 12.27
N CYS A 309 11.06 34.19 13.52
CA CYS A 309 11.40 35.21 14.52
C CYS A 309 12.12 34.61 15.74
N HIS A 310 12.91 33.56 15.54
CA HIS A 310 13.69 32.95 16.62
C HIS A 310 14.81 33.92 17.10
N GLN A 311 15.23 33.78 18.37
CA GLN A 311 16.26 34.65 18.97
C GLN A 311 17.65 34.48 18.31
N ASN A 312 17.93 33.29 17.79
CA ASN A 312 19.19 32.96 17.12
C ASN A 312 19.13 33.33 15.62
N GLY A 313 19.99 34.26 15.20
CA GLY A 313 20.04 34.80 13.84
C GLY A 313 20.41 33.79 12.76
N GLU A 314 21.29 32.81 13.05
CA GLU A 314 21.69 31.79 12.08
C GLU A 314 20.56 30.79 11.78
N VAL A 315 19.75 30.47 12.80
CA VAL A 315 18.53 29.66 12.64
C VAL A 315 17.52 30.39 11.76
N VAL A 316 17.31 31.69 12.00
CA VAL A 316 16.40 32.52 11.19
C VAL A 316 16.88 32.61 9.75
N LYS A 317 18.18 32.80 9.52
CA LYS A 317 18.79 32.86 8.18
C LYS A 317 18.59 31.54 7.43
N THR A 318 18.83 30.42 8.08
CA THR A 318 18.67 29.07 7.51
C THR A 318 17.20 28.78 7.20
N ALA A 319 16.29 29.02 8.14
CA ALA A 319 14.85 28.84 7.94
C ALA A 319 14.33 29.71 6.79
N ARG A 320 14.76 30.97 6.72
CA ARG A 320 14.43 31.90 5.62
C ARG A 320 14.88 31.35 4.26
N GLN A 321 16.09 30.80 4.18
CA GLN A 321 16.62 30.22 2.95
C GLN A 321 15.79 29.01 2.48
N ILE A 322 15.46 28.09 3.40
CA ILE A 322 14.65 26.90 3.10
C ILE A 322 13.24 27.32 2.64
N ILE A 323 12.56 28.20 3.40
CA ILE A 323 11.22 28.70 3.06
C ILE A 323 11.23 29.40 1.68
N THR A 324 12.26 30.19 1.39
CA THR A 324 12.39 30.88 0.09
C THR A 324 12.54 29.87 -1.06
N SER A 325 13.32 28.80 -0.86
CA SER A 325 13.46 27.72 -1.85
C SER A 325 12.13 26.98 -2.09
N VAL A 326 11.41 26.64 -1.01
CA VAL A 326 10.09 26.00 -1.09
C VAL A 326 9.05 26.87 -1.80
N LEU A 327 9.03 28.18 -1.51
CA LEU A 327 8.15 29.13 -2.18
C LEU A 327 8.44 29.26 -3.68
N GLN A 328 9.69 29.07 -4.11
CA GLN A 328 10.07 29.12 -5.53
C GLN A 328 9.66 27.84 -6.28
N ALA A 329 9.77 26.68 -5.62
CA ALA A 329 9.44 25.39 -6.22
C ALA A 329 7.92 25.10 -6.22
N CYS A 330 7.23 25.40 -5.10
CA CYS A 330 5.82 25.05 -4.87
C CYS A 330 5.01 26.28 -4.38
N PRO A 331 4.94 27.38 -5.16
CA PRO A 331 4.34 28.63 -4.71
C PRO A 331 2.87 28.49 -4.32
N GLN A 332 2.10 27.65 -5.01
CA GLN A 332 0.65 27.54 -4.79
C GLN A 332 0.29 27.03 -3.39
N GLN A 333 0.99 26.02 -2.86
CA GLN A 333 0.75 25.49 -1.52
C GLN A 333 1.45 26.34 -0.45
N ALA A 334 2.69 26.76 -0.71
CA ALA A 334 3.50 27.50 0.25
C ALA A 334 2.93 28.91 0.53
N LEU A 335 2.30 29.56 -0.45
CA LEU A 335 1.63 30.86 -0.25
C LEU A 335 0.48 30.76 0.76
N TRP A 336 -0.32 29.69 0.73
CA TRP A 336 -1.38 29.45 1.72
C TRP A 336 -0.82 29.29 3.14
N MET A 337 0.28 28.56 3.29
CA MET A 337 0.96 28.42 4.59
C MET A 337 1.55 29.74 5.11
N MET A 338 1.97 30.63 4.20
CA MET A 338 2.51 31.96 4.53
C MET A 338 1.44 33.02 4.77
N ALA A 339 0.19 32.79 4.36
CA ALA A 339 -0.88 33.78 4.40
C ALA A 339 -1.10 34.36 5.80
N ALA A 340 -1.21 33.49 6.81
CA ALA A 340 -1.47 33.88 8.20
C ALA A 340 -0.37 34.78 8.77
N VAL A 341 0.90 34.51 8.45
CA VAL A 341 2.03 35.28 8.99
C VAL A 341 2.23 36.60 8.25
N SER A 342 1.91 36.64 6.95
CA SER A 342 1.97 37.87 6.14
C SER A 342 1.00 38.97 6.59
N LYS A 343 -0.10 38.60 7.26
CA LYS A 343 -1.12 39.51 7.80
C LYS A 343 -1.16 39.52 9.34
N SER A 344 -0.08 39.09 9.99
CA SER A 344 0.01 39.06 11.46
C SER A 344 -0.06 40.45 12.08
N THR A 345 -0.62 40.54 13.29
CA THR A 345 -0.61 41.75 14.13
C THR A 345 0.76 42.07 14.71
N VAL A 346 1.67 41.08 14.77
CA VAL A 346 3.03 41.25 15.27
C VAL A 346 3.94 41.77 14.15
N SER A 347 4.42 43.01 14.27
CA SER A 347 5.25 43.66 13.22
C SER A 347 6.46 42.81 12.84
N ALA A 348 7.23 42.33 13.81
CA ALA A 348 8.42 41.51 13.53
C ALA A 348 8.14 40.28 12.65
N ARG A 349 6.98 39.62 12.85
CA ARG A 349 6.57 38.45 12.04
C ARG A 349 6.14 38.87 10.64
N LYS A 350 5.37 39.96 10.54
CA LYS A 350 4.94 40.54 9.27
C LYS A 350 6.12 41.00 8.41
N ASP A 351 7.09 41.67 9.03
CA ASP A 351 8.29 42.19 8.36
C ASP A 351 9.17 41.03 7.86
N ALA A 352 9.38 40.01 8.69
CA ALA A 352 10.11 38.79 8.30
C ALA A 352 9.42 38.06 7.13
N ALA A 353 8.09 37.89 7.18
CA ALA A 353 7.33 37.26 6.10
C ALA A 353 7.38 38.07 4.80
N THR A 354 7.33 39.40 4.89
CA THR A 354 7.44 40.30 3.73
C THR A 354 8.82 40.19 3.07
N GLN A 355 9.88 40.11 3.88
CA GLN A 355 11.25 39.89 3.37
C GLN A 355 11.38 38.54 2.64
N ILE A 356 10.79 37.47 3.18
CA ILE A 356 10.76 36.14 2.55
C ILE A 356 10.01 36.18 1.22
N LEU A 357 8.80 36.74 1.20
CA LEU A 357 7.97 36.81 -0.01
C LEU A 357 8.62 37.64 -1.11
N ASN A 358 9.26 38.77 -0.76
CA ASN A 358 10.00 39.59 -1.71
C ASN A 358 11.24 38.86 -2.26
N SER A 359 11.93 38.10 -1.43
CA SER A 359 13.10 37.29 -1.84
C SER A 359 12.68 36.14 -2.77
N ALA A 360 11.57 35.46 -2.45
CA ALA A 360 10.99 34.42 -3.30
C ALA A 360 10.54 34.99 -4.65
N LYS A 361 9.84 36.13 -4.65
CA LYS A 361 9.37 36.81 -5.86
C LYS A 361 10.51 37.18 -6.81
N LYS A 362 11.64 37.68 -6.28
CA LYS A 362 12.84 38.01 -7.09
C LYS A 362 13.49 36.77 -7.73
N GLY A 363 13.40 35.61 -7.08
CA GLY A 363 13.94 34.35 -7.60
C GLY A 363 13.06 33.64 -8.63
N CYS A 364 11.77 33.96 -8.71
CA CYS A 364 10.84 33.39 -9.69
C CYS A 364 11.04 34.00 -11.08
N ARG A 365 11.93 33.41 -11.90
CA ARG A 365 12.24 33.88 -13.28
C ARG A 365 11.18 33.53 -14.36
N LYS A 366 10.08 32.84 -14.02
CA LYS A 366 9.03 32.43 -14.97
C LYS A 366 7.70 33.16 -14.70
N GLY A 367 7.15 33.81 -15.73
CA GLY A 367 6.05 34.78 -15.65
C GLY A 367 4.75 34.29 -15.00
N GLY A 368 4.46 32.98 -15.01
CA GLY A 368 3.27 32.42 -14.35
C GLY A 368 3.30 32.47 -12.82
N ASN A 369 4.45 32.25 -12.19
CA ASN A 369 4.57 32.24 -10.73
C ASN A 369 4.57 33.67 -10.16
N VAL A 370 5.12 34.64 -10.89
CA VAL A 370 5.17 36.04 -10.46
C VAL A 370 3.77 36.65 -10.35
N ALA A 371 2.86 36.27 -11.26
CA ALA A 371 1.46 36.68 -11.19
C ALA A 371 0.78 36.20 -9.90
N LEU A 372 1.09 34.98 -9.43
CA LEU A 372 0.55 34.44 -8.18
C LEU A 372 0.98 35.27 -6.96
N PHE A 373 2.25 35.67 -6.88
CA PHE A 373 2.76 36.52 -5.80
C PHE A 373 2.11 37.92 -5.77
N ASN A 374 1.60 38.41 -6.91
CA ASN A 374 0.87 39.68 -6.98
C ASN A 374 -0.61 39.53 -6.66
N GLN A 375 -1.25 38.46 -7.15
CA GLN A 375 -2.68 38.19 -6.95
C GLN A 375 -2.99 37.75 -5.52
N PHE A 376 -2.13 36.91 -4.93
CA PHE A 376 -2.39 36.26 -3.65
C PHE A 376 -2.55 37.23 -2.47
N PRO A 377 -1.71 38.27 -2.26
CA PRO A 377 -1.92 39.24 -1.18
C PRO A 377 -3.26 39.98 -1.30
N SER A 378 -3.67 40.31 -2.52
CA SER A 378 -4.95 40.99 -2.77
C SER A 378 -6.13 40.06 -2.50
N LEU A 379 -6.04 38.78 -2.88
CA LEU A 379 -7.05 37.77 -2.52
C LEU A 379 -7.21 37.67 -1.01
N ILE A 380 -6.11 37.50 -0.25
CA ILE A 380 -6.15 37.38 1.21
C ILE A 380 -6.77 38.61 1.87
N GLU A 381 -6.50 39.82 1.38
CA GLU A 381 -7.15 41.03 1.89
C GLU A 381 -8.66 41.04 1.68
N HIS A 382 -9.13 40.62 0.51
CA HIS A 382 -10.57 40.53 0.24
C HIS A 382 -11.24 39.44 1.08
N LEU A 383 -10.57 38.30 1.31
CA LEU A 383 -11.06 37.25 2.21
C LEU A 383 -11.14 37.72 3.67
N ILE A 384 -10.13 38.46 4.14
CA ILE A 384 -10.16 39.07 5.47
C ILE A 384 -11.31 40.08 5.58
N LYS A 385 -11.47 40.97 4.58
CA LYS A 385 -12.59 41.93 4.53
C LYS A 385 -13.95 41.23 4.57
N LEU A 386 -14.09 40.10 3.88
CA LEU A 386 -15.29 39.28 3.92
C LEU A 386 -15.56 38.75 5.34
N CYS A 387 -14.55 38.24 6.04
CA CYS A 387 -14.70 37.77 7.42
C CYS A 387 -15.14 38.87 8.40
N PHE A 388 -14.74 40.12 8.16
CA PHE A 388 -15.09 41.28 9.00
C PHE A 388 -16.28 42.10 8.48
N HIS A 389 -17.01 41.60 7.48
CA HIS A 389 -18.15 42.33 6.93
C HIS A 389 -19.35 42.28 7.90
N PRO A 390 -19.86 43.42 8.39
CA PRO A 390 -21.08 43.44 9.18
C PRO A 390 -22.25 43.11 8.24
N GLY A 391 -22.75 41.88 8.29
CA GLY A 391 -23.85 41.43 7.44
C GLY A 391 -25.07 42.37 7.51
N GLN A 392 -25.85 42.47 6.43
CA GLN A 392 -27.07 43.26 6.46
C GLN A 392 -28.13 42.61 7.38
N PRO A 393 -28.77 43.34 8.30
CA PRO A 393 -29.71 42.77 9.28
C PRO A 393 -30.99 42.17 8.66
N LYS A 394 -31.29 42.47 7.39
CA LYS A 394 -32.49 41.99 6.68
C LYS A 394 -32.23 40.96 5.56
N ALA A 395 -30.97 40.70 5.20
CA ALA A 395 -30.64 39.78 4.12
C ALA A 395 -30.10 38.45 4.68
N LYS A 396 -30.72 37.33 4.30
CA LYS A 396 -30.27 35.97 4.68
C LYS A 396 -29.03 35.48 3.89
N ALA A 397 -28.58 36.24 2.89
CA ALA A 397 -27.44 35.91 2.04
C ALA A 397 -26.68 37.19 1.63
N ILE A 398 -25.36 37.08 1.50
CA ILE A 398 -24.45 38.16 1.07
C ILE A 398 -24.40 38.15 -0.46
N ASN A 399 -24.72 39.27 -1.13
CA ASN A 399 -24.59 39.35 -2.58
C ASN A 399 -23.15 39.74 -2.96
N ILE A 400 -22.35 38.74 -3.31
CA ILE A 400 -20.93 38.89 -3.67
C ILE A 400 -20.75 39.75 -4.93
N SER A 401 -21.71 39.73 -5.87
CA SER A 401 -21.60 40.49 -7.12
C SER A 401 -21.69 42.01 -6.90
N THR A 402 -22.48 42.45 -5.91
CA THR A 402 -22.68 43.87 -5.61
C THR A 402 -21.76 44.36 -4.49
N GLU A 403 -21.59 43.59 -3.41
CA GLU A 403 -20.80 43.99 -2.23
C GLU A 403 -19.30 43.69 -2.38
N PHE A 404 -18.92 42.71 -3.21
CA PHE A 404 -17.54 42.28 -3.45
C PHE A 404 -17.17 42.25 -4.94
N SER A 405 -17.63 43.25 -5.70
CA SER A 405 -17.38 43.40 -7.14
C SER A 405 -15.90 43.37 -7.54
N SER A 406 -15.01 43.85 -6.66
CA SER A 406 -13.55 43.79 -6.87
C SER A 406 -12.98 42.38 -6.78
N LEU A 407 -13.54 41.53 -5.91
CA LEU A 407 -13.18 40.11 -5.81
C LEU A 407 -13.70 39.34 -7.02
N LYS A 408 -14.91 39.66 -7.49
CA LYS A 408 -15.49 39.08 -8.72
C LYS A 408 -14.64 39.40 -9.96
N ARG A 409 -14.18 40.64 -10.10
CA ARG A 409 -13.30 41.08 -11.19
C ARG A 409 -11.91 40.43 -11.16
N MET A 410 -11.50 39.86 -10.02
CA MET A 410 -10.21 39.18 -9.87
C MET A 410 -10.24 37.74 -10.43
N MET A 411 -11.41 37.19 -10.72
CA MET A 411 -11.54 35.85 -11.29
C MET A 411 -11.37 35.86 -12.83
N PRO A 412 -10.79 34.80 -13.42
CA PRO A 412 -10.30 33.56 -12.78
C PRO A 412 -8.91 33.73 -12.14
N LEU A 413 -8.69 33.05 -11.02
CA LEU A 413 -7.40 33.05 -10.31
C LEU A 413 -6.59 31.79 -10.62
N GLY A 414 -5.29 31.96 -10.89
CA GLY A 414 -4.35 30.83 -11.01
C GLY A 414 -3.99 30.17 -9.67
N ILE A 415 -4.74 30.48 -8.60
CA ILE A 415 -4.47 30.06 -7.21
C ILE A 415 -5.33 28.82 -6.91
N ILE A 416 -4.75 27.84 -6.23
CA ILE A 416 -5.46 26.63 -5.80
C ILE A 416 -6.34 26.93 -4.60
N LEU A 417 -7.44 26.20 -4.45
CA LEU A 417 -8.24 26.27 -3.22
C LEU A 417 -7.51 25.60 -2.05
N PRO A 418 -7.57 26.17 -0.83
CA PRO A 418 -6.92 25.61 0.36
C PRO A 418 -7.76 24.46 0.96
N VAL A 419 -8.16 23.49 0.15
CA VAL A 419 -8.82 22.26 0.63
C VAL A 419 -7.78 21.27 1.14
N GLN A 420 -8.14 20.42 2.10
CA GLN A 420 -7.23 19.45 2.71
C GLN A 420 -6.51 18.58 1.67
N GLN A 421 -7.21 18.14 0.62
CA GLN A 421 -6.63 17.35 -0.47
C GLN A 421 -5.54 18.10 -1.24
N SER A 422 -5.69 19.40 -1.47
CA SER A 422 -4.74 20.24 -2.23
C SER A 422 -3.50 20.64 -1.42
N LEU A 423 -3.64 20.70 -0.08
CA LEU A 423 -2.57 21.11 0.85
C LEU A 423 -1.85 19.95 1.53
N THR A 424 -2.38 18.72 1.41
CA THR A 424 -1.72 17.52 1.95
C THR A 424 -0.55 17.13 1.06
N VAL A 425 0.65 17.05 1.64
CA VAL A 425 1.84 16.57 0.94
C VAL A 425 1.88 15.06 1.01
N THR A 426 1.79 14.37 -0.13
CA THR A 426 2.01 12.93 -0.22
C THR A 426 3.44 12.66 -0.65
N LEU A 427 4.20 11.96 0.20
CA LEU A 427 5.55 11.50 -0.15
C LEU A 427 5.46 10.26 -1.04
N PRO A 428 6.32 10.12 -2.06
CA PRO A 428 6.36 8.91 -2.87
C PRO A 428 6.79 7.72 -2.00
N SER A 429 6.14 6.56 -2.22
CA SER A 429 6.58 5.30 -1.64
C SER A 429 7.97 4.93 -2.18
N TYR A 430 8.85 4.46 -1.29
CA TYR A 430 10.28 4.20 -1.52
C TYR A 430 10.59 3.25 -2.69
N ASP A 431 9.61 2.46 -3.18
CA ASP A 431 9.80 1.45 -4.24
C ASP A 431 9.97 2.01 -5.66
N SER A 432 9.76 3.31 -5.89
CA SER A 432 9.90 3.93 -7.22
C SER A 432 11.31 4.50 -7.41
N ARG A 433 12.28 3.64 -7.77
CA ARG A 433 13.67 4.00 -8.12
C ARG A 433 13.83 4.82 -9.41
N ASP A 434 12.77 5.45 -9.92
CA ASP A 434 12.84 6.36 -11.07
C ASP A 434 12.94 7.82 -10.58
N CYS A 435 14.14 8.21 -10.17
CA CYS A 435 14.51 9.57 -9.74
C CYS A 435 14.53 10.61 -10.88
N GLN A 436 13.82 10.41 -12.01
CA GLN A 436 13.76 11.38 -13.11
C GLN A 436 12.37 12.00 -13.32
N GLY A 437 11.35 11.56 -12.57
CA GLY A 437 9.98 12.06 -12.67
C GLY A 437 9.55 13.05 -11.57
N SER A 438 10.46 13.73 -10.86
CA SER A 438 10.12 14.51 -9.64
C SER A 438 9.28 15.78 -9.87
N ARG A 439 8.73 16.01 -11.08
CA ARG A 439 7.79 17.10 -11.37
C ARG A 439 6.32 16.70 -11.32
N SER A 440 5.96 15.41 -11.42
CA SER A 440 4.54 15.01 -11.44
C SER A 440 3.94 14.71 -10.06
N ILE A 441 4.75 14.69 -9.01
CA ILE A 441 4.36 14.14 -7.69
C ILE A 441 3.53 15.12 -6.86
N LEU A 442 3.52 16.41 -7.21
CA LEU A 442 2.84 17.44 -6.41
C LEU A 442 1.48 17.93 -6.93
N CYS A 443 0.99 17.48 -8.09
CA CYS A 443 -0.15 18.14 -8.73
C CYS A 443 -1.00 17.26 -9.67
N THR A 444 -1.42 16.05 -9.31
CA THR A 444 -2.34 15.29 -10.20
C THR A 444 -3.80 15.72 -10.10
N HIS A 445 -4.24 16.34 -8.99
CA HIS A 445 -5.62 16.84 -8.85
C HIS A 445 -5.69 18.18 -8.10
N LEU A 446 -5.18 19.25 -8.70
CA LEU A 446 -5.35 20.59 -8.15
C LEU A 446 -6.68 21.19 -8.59
N THR A 447 -7.64 21.28 -7.66
CA THR A 447 -8.85 22.08 -7.85
C THR A 447 -8.47 23.56 -7.92
N ARG A 448 -8.53 24.13 -9.13
CA ARG A 448 -8.29 25.55 -9.38
C ARG A 448 -9.59 26.33 -9.25
N VAL A 449 -9.47 27.61 -8.87
CA VAL A 449 -10.61 28.52 -8.85
C VAL A 449 -10.96 28.94 -10.27
N LEU A 450 -11.93 28.26 -10.88
CA LEU A 450 -12.39 28.56 -12.25
C LEU A 450 -13.44 29.69 -12.27
N SER A 451 -14.23 29.84 -11.20
CA SER A 451 -15.24 30.89 -11.09
C SER A 451 -15.45 31.34 -9.63
N VAL A 452 -16.06 32.52 -9.45
CA VAL A 452 -16.50 33.03 -8.14
C VAL A 452 -17.52 32.09 -7.50
N ASP A 453 -18.45 31.56 -8.31
CA ASP A 453 -19.51 30.68 -7.83
C ASP A 453 -18.96 29.31 -7.41
N ASP A 454 -17.95 28.78 -8.09
CA ASP A 454 -17.21 27.59 -7.65
C ASP A 454 -16.46 27.85 -6.34
N PHE A 455 -15.80 28.99 -6.21
CA PHE A 455 -15.08 29.37 -4.98
C PHE A 455 -16.01 29.42 -3.76
N PHE A 456 -17.17 30.05 -3.89
CA PHE A 456 -18.10 30.28 -2.79
C PHE A 456 -19.07 29.13 -2.53
N SER A 457 -19.41 28.33 -3.54
CA SER A 457 -20.14 27.06 -3.34
C SER A 457 -19.34 26.09 -2.47
N HIS A 458 -18.02 26.00 -2.67
CA HIS A 458 -17.12 25.22 -1.80
C HIS A 458 -17.02 25.80 -0.38
N LEU A 459 -17.23 27.11 -0.21
CA LEU A 459 -17.26 27.79 1.10
C LEU A 459 -18.66 27.81 1.75
N ARG A 460 -19.68 27.18 1.14
CA ARG A 460 -21.10 27.22 1.56
C ARG A 460 -21.66 28.65 1.73
N VAL A 461 -21.11 29.63 1.02
CA VAL A 461 -21.68 30.97 0.97
C VAL A 461 -22.66 31.00 -0.20
N LYS A 462 -23.94 31.25 0.06
CA LYS A 462 -24.95 31.37 -1.01
C LYS A 462 -24.62 32.58 -1.87
N THR A 463 -24.23 32.35 -3.13
CA THR A 463 -24.22 33.36 -4.17
C THR A 463 -25.67 33.62 -4.60
N GLY A 464 -26.10 34.87 -4.54
CA GLY A 464 -27.44 35.33 -4.93
C GLY A 464 -27.41 36.10 -6.23
#